data_AF-A0A257W1G8-F1
#
_entry.id   AF-A0A257W1G8-F1
#
_cell.length_a   1.000
_cell.length_b   1.000
_cell.length_c   1.000
_cell.angle_alpha   90.00
_cell.angle_beta   90.00
_cell.angle_gamma   90.00
#
_symmetry.space_group_name_H-M   'P 1'
#
loop_
_entity.id
_entity.type
_entity.pdbx_description
1 polymer ?
#
loop_
_entity_poly.entity_id
_entity_poly.type
_entity_poly.pdbx_seq_one_letter_code
_entity_poly.pdbx_strand_id
1 'polypeptide(L)'
;MDDPGLRRWDERYAQQGYLFGEQANAFLARQRHRLQYRVRALAVADGEGRNGVWLAEQGLDVVSIDGSPTAQDKARRLAERRGV
;
A
#
# COMPACT_ATOMS: atom_id res chain seq x y z
N MET A 1 -1.58 5.76 -22.54
CA MET A 1 -2.69 6.51 -21.94
C MET A 1 -2.08 7.55 -21.02
N ASP A 2 -2.30 8.83 -21.30
CA ASP A 2 -1.80 9.95 -20.50
C ASP A 2 -2.96 10.48 -19.62
N ASP A 3 -3.11 9.91 -18.42
CA ASP A 3 -4.07 10.42 -17.43
C ASP A 3 -3.38 11.51 -16.57
N PRO A 4 -3.83 12.78 -16.63
CA PRO A 4 -3.20 13.87 -15.89
C PRO A 4 -3.27 13.69 -14.36
N GLY A 5 -4.32 13.02 -13.86
CA GLY A 5 -4.49 12.73 -12.43
C GLY A 5 -3.48 11.70 -11.95
N LEU A 6 -3.25 10.63 -12.71
CA LEU A 6 -2.23 9.63 -12.39
C LEU A 6 -0.82 10.23 -12.42
N ARG A 7 -0.51 11.06 -13.43
CA ARG A 7 0.79 11.74 -13.52
C ARG A 7 1.06 12.62 -12.31
N ARG A 8 0.07 13.41 -11.89
CA ARG A 8 0.16 14.26 -10.69
C ARG A 8 0.44 13.44 -9.42
N TRP A 9 -0.14 12.25 -9.29
CA TRP A 9 0.14 11.38 -8.15
C TRP A 9 1.53 10.76 -8.24
N ASP A 10 1.96 10.32 -9.41
CA ASP A 10 3.30 9.77 -9.62
C ASP A 10 4.38 10.79 -9.26
N GLU A 11 4.23 12.05 -9.67
CA GLU A 11 5.12 13.16 -9.29
C GLU A 11 5.18 13.39 -7.77
N ARG A 12 4.05 13.25 -7.06
CA ARG A 12 4.03 13.37 -5.59
C ARG A 12 4.76 12.22 -4.92
N TYR A 13 4.63 11.02 -5.45
CA TYR A 13 5.34 9.84 -4.96
C TYR A 13 6.82 9.82 -5.35
N ALA A 14 7.27 10.60 -6.32
CA ALA A 14 8.69 10.70 -6.69
C ALA A 14 9.58 11.33 -5.61
N GLN A 15 9.00 11.96 -4.59
CA GLN A 15 9.75 12.54 -3.47
C GLN A 15 10.44 11.46 -2.63
N GLN A 16 11.51 11.83 -1.90
CA GLN A 16 12.17 10.92 -0.97
C GLN A 16 11.26 10.53 0.20
N GLY A 17 11.48 9.35 0.77
CA GLY A 17 10.67 8.82 1.89
C GLY A 17 9.32 8.29 1.43
N TYR A 18 8.36 8.22 2.35
CA TYR A 18 6.97 7.80 2.11
C TYR A 18 6.05 8.99 2.42
N LEU A 19 5.32 9.48 1.42
CA LEU A 19 4.45 10.66 1.49
C LEU A 19 3.41 10.55 2.62
N PHE A 20 2.89 9.34 2.85
CA PHE A 20 1.91 9.07 3.91
C PHE A 20 2.47 8.26 5.08
N GLY A 21 3.80 8.13 5.16
CA GLY A 21 4.49 7.27 6.11
C GLY A 21 4.26 5.78 5.86
N GLU A 22 4.94 4.96 6.67
CA GLU A 22 4.91 3.49 6.52
C GLU A 22 3.89 2.80 7.43
N GLN A 23 3.37 3.49 8.44
CA GLN A 23 2.39 2.91 9.35
C GLN A 23 1.01 2.85 8.68
N ALA A 24 0.30 1.75 8.87
CA ALA A 24 -1.06 1.59 8.39
C ALA A 24 -1.97 2.72 8.88
N ASN A 25 -3.02 2.99 8.10
CA ASN A 25 -4.09 3.87 8.55
C ASN A 25 -4.65 3.38 9.89
N ALA A 26 -4.71 4.26 10.89
CA ALA A 26 -5.17 3.92 12.24
C ALA A 26 -6.58 3.33 12.27
N PHE A 27 -7.48 3.76 11.37
CA PHE A 27 -8.81 3.15 11.25
C PHE A 27 -8.71 1.69 10.80
N LEU A 28 -7.91 1.39 9.77
CA LEU A 28 -7.70 0.04 9.27
C LEU A 28 -7.10 -0.86 10.36
N ALA A 29 -6.07 -0.36 11.07
CA ALA A 29 -5.45 -1.08 12.18
C ALA A 29 -6.46 -1.43 13.29
N ARG A 30 -7.38 -0.50 13.63
CA ARG A 30 -8.47 -0.75 14.58
C ARG A 30 -9.47 -1.82 14.10
N GLN A 31 -9.57 -2.06 12.79
CA GLN A 31 -10.42 -3.11 12.22
C GLN A 31 -9.75 -4.49 12.17
N ARG A 32 -8.54 -4.68 12.74
CA ARG A 32 -7.82 -5.98 12.74
C ARG A 32 -8.69 -7.17 13.16
N HIS A 33 -9.60 -6.98 14.12
CA HIS A 33 -10.53 -8.01 14.59
C HIS A 33 -11.43 -8.60 13.47
N ARG A 34 -11.62 -7.89 12.35
CA ARG A 34 -12.40 -8.35 11.20
C ARG A 34 -11.61 -9.25 10.25
N LEU A 35 -10.28 -9.31 10.40
CA LEU A 35 -9.37 -10.03 9.50
C LEU A 35 -9.19 -11.51 9.88
N GLN A 36 -9.56 -11.89 11.11
CA GLN A 36 -9.29 -13.21 11.72
C GLN A 36 -9.77 -14.44 10.91
N TYR A 37 -10.70 -14.28 9.96
CA TYR A 37 -11.22 -15.34 9.09
C TYR A 37 -11.04 -15.02 7.61
N ARG A 38 -10.06 -14.19 7.26
CA ARG A 38 -9.77 -13.78 5.89
C ARG A 38 -8.40 -14.29 5.51
N VAL A 39 -8.30 -14.84 4.30
CA VAL A 39 -7.05 -15.33 3.73
C VAL A 39 -6.51 -14.42 2.63
N ARG A 40 -7.36 -13.53 2.06
CA ARG A 40 -7.00 -12.65 0.95
C ARG A 40 -7.51 -11.23 1.15
N ALA A 41 -6.78 -10.26 0.64
CA ALA A 41 -7.18 -8.85 0.60
C ALA A 41 -6.81 -8.19 -0.74
N LEU A 42 -7.64 -7.24 -1.17
CA LEU A 42 -7.35 -6.33 -2.28
C LEU A 42 -7.24 -4.91 -1.72
N ALA A 43 -6.06 -4.31 -1.81
CA ALA A 43 -5.82 -2.92 -1.47
C ALA A 43 -5.86 -2.06 -2.74
N VAL A 44 -6.92 -1.26 -2.90
CA VAL A 44 -7.18 -0.44 -4.09
C VAL A 44 -6.62 0.96 -3.90
N ALA A 45 -5.91 1.47 -4.91
CA ALA A 45 -5.25 2.79 -4.87
C ALA A 45 -4.39 2.96 -3.61
N ASP A 46 -3.60 1.92 -3.33
CA ASP A 46 -2.85 1.78 -2.07
C ASP A 46 -1.60 2.66 -2.00
N GLY A 47 -1.29 3.38 -3.09
CA GLY A 47 -0.14 4.27 -3.17
C GLY A 47 1.16 3.53 -2.87
N GLU A 48 1.89 4.04 -1.89
CA GLU A 48 3.20 3.51 -1.47
C GLU A 48 3.08 2.27 -0.56
N GLY A 49 1.89 1.67 -0.44
CA GLY A 49 1.70 0.32 0.09
C GLY A 49 1.55 0.20 1.60
N ARG A 50 1.45 1.30 2.37
CA ARG A 50 1.42 1.24 3.85
C ARG A 50 0.29 0.37 4.42
N ASN A 51 -0.85 0.27 3.74
CA ASN A 51 -1.97 -0.54 4.19
C ASN A 51 -1.87 -1.97 3.65
N GLY A 52 -1.55 -2.14 2.36
CA GLY A 52 -1.37 -3.47 1.77
C GLY A 52 -0.28 -4.27 2.46
N VAL A 53 0.88 -3.67 2.73
CA VAL A 53 1.97 -4.32 3.48
C VAL A 53 1.52 -4.68 4.88
N TRP A 54 0.84 -3.78 5.60
CA TRP A 54 0.34 -4.10 6.94
C TRP A 54 -0.69 -5.21 6.95
N LEU A 55 -1.57 -5.29 5.94
CA LEU A 55 -2.51 -6.39 5.76
C LEU A 55 -1.77 -7.72 5.55
N ALA A 56 -0.68 -7.71 4.78
CA ALA A 56 0.16 -8.89 4.58
C ALA A 56 0.88 -9.30 5.88
N GLU A 57 1.35 -8.34 6.69
CA GLU A 57 1.88 -8.59 8.05
C GLU A 57 0.83 -9.24 8.98
N GLN A 58 -0.47 -9.13 8.67
CA GLN A 58 -1.53 -9.83 9.42
C GLN A 58 -1.77 -11.27 8.92
N GLY A 59 -0.99 -11.75 7.96
CA GLY A 59 -1.09 -13.10 7.39
C GLY A 59 -2.06 -13.23 6.21
N LEU A 60 -2.46 -12.12 5.59
CA LEU A 60 -3.31 -12.15 4.39
C LEU A 60 -2.44 -12.24 3.13
N ASP A 61 -2.92 -12.98 2.12
CA ASP A 61 -2.43 -12.89 0.75
C ASP A 61 -3.01 -11.63 0.09
N VAL A 62 -2.14 -10.63 -0.14
CA VAL A 62 -2.56 -9.28 -0.54
C VAL A 62 -2.22 -9.00 -1.98
N VAL A 63 -3.24 -8.57 -2.73
CA VAL A 63 -3.04 -7.85 -4.00
C VAL A 63 -3.16 -6.36 -3.71
N SER A 64 -2.09 -5.61 -3.95
CA SER A 64 -2.07 -4.15 -3.83
C SER A 64 -1.96 -3.53 -5.22
N ILE A 65 -2.84 -2.58 -5.54
CA ILE A 65 -2.86 -1.91 -6.85
C ILE A 65 -2.83 -0.39 -6.68
N ASP A 66 -2.08 0.27 -7.55
CA ASP A 66 -2.07 1.71 -7.70
C ASP A 66 -1.71 2.08 -9.15
N GLY A 67 -2.19 3.24 -9.61
CA GLY A 67 -1.90 3.72 -10.96
C GLY A 67 -0.54 4.37 -11.12
N SER A 68 0.18 4.64 -10.02
CA SER A 68 1.55 5.17 -10.02
C SER A 68 2.60 4.05 -9.97
N PRO A 69 3.43 3.88 -11.01
CA PRO A 69 4.57 2.97 -10.98
C PRO A 69 5.55 3.31 -9.86
N THR A 70 5.80 4.60 -9.61
CA THR A 70 6.69 5.05 -8.54
C THR A 70 6.20 4.61 -7.16
N ALA A 71 4.89 4.69 -6.91
CA ALA A 71 4.27 4.25 -5.67
C ALA A 71 4.36 2.72 -5.51
N GLN A 72 4.09 1.97 -6.58
CA GLN A 72 4.21 0.51 -6.61
C GLN A 72 5.64 0.04 -6.31
N ASP A 73 6.66 0.72 -6.83
CA ASP A 73 8.07 0.43 -6.52
C ASP A 73 8.40 0.65 -5.05
N LYS A 74 7.87 1.72 -4.44
CA LYS A 74 8.02 1.97 -3.00
C LYS A 74 7.27 0.97 -2.15
N ALA A 75 6.08 0.54 -2.60
CA ALA A 75 5.28 -0.49 -1.93
C ALA A 75 6.05 -1.83 -1.89
N ARG A 76 6.63 -2.24 -3.02
CA ARG A 76 7.48 -3.45 -3.09
C ARG A 76 8.69 -3.36 -2.14
N ARG A 77 9.41 -2.24 -2.15
CA ARG A 77 10.52 -2.03 -1.20
C ARG A 77 10.07 -2.03 0.26
N LEU A 78 8.85 -1.55 0.55
CA LEU A 78 8.32 -1.59 1.92
C LEU A 78 7.99 -3.04 2.30
N ALA A 79 7.33 -3.80 1.44
CA ALA A 79 7.03 -5.22 1.63
C ALA A 79 8.31 -6.03 1.89
N GLU A 80 9.32 -5.87 1.04
CA GLU A 80 10.65 -6.49 1.18
C GLU A 80 11.29 -6.18 2.54
N ARG A 81 11.24 -4.90 2.99
CA ARG A 81 11.77 -4.52 4.32
C ARG A 81 10.99 -5.13 5.48
N ARG A 82 9.71 -5.44 5.30
CA ARG A 82 8.83 -6.06 6.31
C ARG A 82 8.79 -7.59 6.22
N GLY A 83 9.35 -8.17 5.17
CA GLY A 83 9.44 -9.62 4.98
C GLY A 83 8.11 -10.27 4.59
N VAL A 84 7.25 -9.54 3.86
CA VAL A 84 5.93 -10.00 3.38
C VAL A 84 5.80 -9.88 1.87
#